data_AF-A0AAW5VJG2-F1
#
_entry.id   AF-A0AAW5VJG2-F1
#
_cell.length_a   1.000
_cell.length_b   1.000
_cell.length_c   1.000
_cell.angle_alpha   90.00
_cell.angle_beta   90.00
_cell.angle_gamma   90.00
#
_symmetry.space_group_name_H-M   'P 1'
#
loop_
_entity.id
_entity.type
_entity.pdbx_description
1 polymer ?
#
loop_
_entity_poly.entity_id
_entity_poly.type
_entity_poly.pdbx_seq_one_letter_code
_entity_poly.pdbx_strand_id
1 'polypeptide(L)'
;MKMIELFQWMSNRTIFRKRMITNKLEELYKSPFSFLFLYLFLYGFHCIWNWSEFMSFNRSLELDAIHSGKQISLWSLYPFQIVIVLLVFVLYWFISFSIIFFFSLGETNKEIFRTKNLPFFMSLVRQFFLFVCLLFVGNQILGLLQYLEFYSVLVVLFWFSLFLLFIIKNGDLYRRLFVSADHSTSFLSHSLGYVNPIVCVFVVLALANV
;
A
#
# COMPACT_ATOMS: atom_id res chain seq x y z
N MET A 1 -36.34 37.81 -13.52
CA MET A 1 -35.43 38.04 -12.37
C MET A 1 -35.27 36.81 -11.47
N LYS A 2 -36.35 36.14 -11.02
CA LYS A 2 -36.27 34.98 -10.09
C LYS A 2 -35.48 33.74 -10.58
N MET A 3 -35.41 33.50 -11.89
CA MET A 3 -34.76 32.29 -12.43
C MET A 3 -33.22 32.37 -12.41
N ILE A 4 -32.66 33.57 -12.61
CA ILE A 4 -31.20 33.80 -12.60
C ILE A 4 -30.66 33.67 -11.17
N GLU A 5 -31.39 34.19 -10.18
CA GLU A 5 -31.07 34.05 -8.75
C GLU A 5 -31.11 32.58 -8.31
N LEU A 6 -32.11 31.81 -8.76
CA LEU A 6 -32.18 30.36 -8.49
C LEU A 6 -30.99 29.62 -9.09
N PHE A 7 -30.59 29.96 -10.32
CA PHE A 7 -29.46 29.33 -11.00
C PHE A 7 -28.13 29.67 -10.35
N GLN A 8 -27.92 30.94 -9.96
CA GLN A 8 -26.75 31.36 -9.18
C GLN A 8 -26.71 30.69 -7.82
N TRP A 9 -27.85 30.55 -7.13
CA TRP A 9 -27.92 29.87 -5.85
C TRP A 9 -27.57 28.37 -5.96
N MET A 10 -28.09 27.67 -6.97
CA MET A 10 -27.76 26.27 -7.24
C MET A 10 -26.28 26.08 -7.62
N SER A 11 -25.73 26.97 -8.46
CA SER A 11 -24.32 26.98 -8.86
C SER A 11 -23.39 27.19 -7.65
N ASN A 12 -23.70 28.18 -6.80
CA ASN A 12 -22.93 28.43 -5.59
C ASN A 12 -22.99 27.23 -4.61
N ARG A 13 -24.14 26.56 -4.49
CA ARG A 13 -24.27 25.33 -3.69
C ARG A 13 -23.45 24.17 -4.23
N THR A 14 -23.40 23.99 -5.55
CA THR A 14 -22.61 22.93 -6.18
C THR A 14 -21.11 23.21 -6.05
N ILE A 15 -20.67 24.45 -6.25
CA ILE A 15 -19.26 24.86 -6.04
C ILE A 15 -18.85 24.67 -4.58
N PHE A 16 -19.71 25.08 -3.63
CA PHE A 16 -19.44 24.91 -2.20
C PHE A 16 -19.35 23.43 -1.80
N ARG A 17 -20.28 22.59 -2.27
CA ARG A 17 -20.22 21.13 -2.07
C ARG A 17 -18.97 20.52 -2.67
N LYS A 18 -18.60 20.91 -3.90
CA LYS A 18 -17.38 20.45 -4.56
C LYS A 18 -16.16 20.80 -3.71
N ARG A 19 -16.03 22.06 -3.28
CA ARG A 19 -14.91 22.51 -2.42
C ARG A 19 -14.88 21.75 -1.09
N MET A 20 -16.02 21.51 -0.45
CA MET A 20 -16.10 20.73 0.79
C MET A 20 -15.67 19.28 0.58
N ILE A 21 -16.08 18.64 -0.53
CA ILE A 21 -15.67 17.29 -0.89
C ILE A 21 -14.16 17.25 -1.15
N THR A 22 -13.62 18.21 -1.91
CA THR A 22 -12.18 18.28 -2.19
C THR A 22 -11.37 18.43 -0.91
N ASN A 23 -11.78 19.33 0.00
CA ASN A 23 -11.10 19.52 1.28
C ASN A 23 -11.15 18.25 2.15
N LYS A 24 -12.30 17.57 2.22
CA LYS A 24 -12.42 16.30 2.96
C LYS A 24 -11.58 15.19 2.33
N LEU A 25 -11.50 15.13 0.99
CA LEU A 25 -10.64 14.17 0.30
C LEU A 25 -9.17 14.46 0.57
N GLU A 26 -8.75 15.72 0.62
CA GLU A 26 -7.39 16.10 1.01
C GLU A 26 -7.08 15.75 2.47
N GLU A 27 -8.02 15.96 3.39
CA GLU A 27 -7.87 15.57 4.80
C GLU A 27 -7.76 14.04 4.94
N LEU A 28 -8.61 13.29 4.24
CA LEU A 28 -8.52 11.83 4.16
C LEU A 28 -7.18 11.39 3.58
N TYR A 29 -6.71 12.01 2.50
CA TYR A 29 -5.42 11.72 1.90
C TYR A 29 -4.25 12.03 2.84
N LYS A 30 -4.37 13.07 3.69
CA LYS A 30 -3.35 13.42 4.68
C LYS A 30 -3.31 12.45 5.85
N SER A 31 -4.42 11.81 6.20
CA SER A 31 -4.48 10.82 7.28
C SER A 31 -3.55 9.61 7.00
N PRO A 32 -2.75 9.17 7.97
CA PRO A 32 -1.83 8.05 7.78
C PRO A 32 -2.52 6.70 7.57
N PHE A 33 -3.72 6.54 8.12
CA PHE A 33 -4.45 5.27 8.12
C PHE A 33 -5.59 5.21 7.09
N SER A 34 -5.82 6.28 6.32
CA SER A 34 -6.94 6.32 5.37
C SER A 34 -6.88 5.20 4.33
N PHE A 35 -5.71 4.94 3.76
CA PHE A 35 -5.53 3.86 2.80
C PHE A 35 -5.60 2.47 3.44
N LEU A 36 -5.22 2.32 4.72
CA LEU A 36 -5.44 1.07 5.44
C LEU A 36 -6.94 0.81 5.55
N PHE A 37 -7.72 1.78 6.04
CA PHE A 37 -9.18 1.64 6.13
C PHE A 37 -9.83 1.41 4.76
N LEU A 38 -9.36 2.11 3.73
CA LEU A 38 -9.83 1.89 2.36
C LEU A 38 -9.54 0.47 1.89
N TYR A 39 -8.34 -0.05 2.13
CA TYR A 39 -7.99 -1.43 1.78
C TYR A 39 -8.87 -2.43 2.52
N LEU A 40 -9.03 -2.29 3.84
CA LEU A 40 -9.89 -3.17 4.63
C LEU A 40 -11.34 -3.14 4.11
N PHE A 41 -11.86 -1.95 3.76
CA PHE A 41 -13.19 -1.79 3.20
C PHE A 41 -13.32 -2.46 1.83
N LEU A 42 -12.39 -2.20 0.91
CA LEU A 42 -12.37 -2.77 -0.44
C LEU A 42 -12.27 -4.30 -0.39
N TYR A 43 -11.37 -4.83 0.43
CA TYR A 43 -11.18 -6.26 0.60
C TYR A 43 -12.40 -6.92 1.25
N GLY A 44 -12.95 -6.31 2.30
CA GLY A 44 -14.16 -6.79 2.96
C GLY A 44 -15.36 -6.84 2.01
N PHE A 45 -15.57 -5.76 1.25
CA PHE A 45 -16.62 -5.71 0.22
C PHE A 45 -16.41 -6.79 -0.84
N HIS A 46 -15.18 -6.96 -1.32
CA HIS A 46 -14.83 -7.99 -2.31
C HIS A 46 -15.09 -9.42 -1.80
N CYS A 47 -14.77 -9.71 -0.54
CA CYS A 47 -15.05 -11.00 0.09
C CYS A 47 -16.55 -11.26 0.24
N ILE A 48 -17.33 -10.25 0.63
CA ILE A 48 -18.78 -10.38 0.78
C ILE A 48 -19.45 -10.56 -0.59
N TRP A 49 -19.03 -9.79 -1.58
CA TRP A 49 -19.61 -9.83 -2.93
C TRP A 49 -19.37 -11.17 -3.64
N ASN A 50 -18.17 -11.74 -3.48
CA ASN A 50 -17.77 -13.00 -4.13
C ASN A 50 -17.73 -14.20 -3.17
N TRP A 51 -18.52 -14.15 -2.08
CA TRP A 51 -18.44 -15.14 -0.99
C TRP A 51 -18.58 -16.58 -1.47
N SER A 52 -19.55 -16.87 -2.34
CA SER A 52 -19.81 -18.23 -2.84
C SER A 52 -18.63 -18.78 -3.65
N GLU A 53 -18.03 -17.96 -4.51
CA GLU A 53 -16.87 -18.33 -5.32
C GLU A 53 -15.65 -18.60 -4.43
N PHE A 54 -15.40 -17.74 -3.44
CA PHE A 54 -14.30 -17.94 -2.50
C PHE A 54 -14.46 -19.16 -1.60
N MET A 55 -15.68 -19.49 -1.17
CA MET A 55 -15.93 -20.73 -0.42
C MET A 55 -15.73 -21.96 -1.30
N SER A 56 -16.10 -21.89 -2.58
CA SER A 56 -15.82 -22.96 -3.55
C SER A 56 -14.32 -23.16 -3.75
N PHE A 57 -13.55 -22.08 -3.88
CA PHE A 57 -12.10 -22.12 -4.01
C PHE A 57 -11.41 -22.63 -2.74
N ASN A 58 -11.84 -22.18 -1.56
CA ASN A 58 -11.33 -22.71 -0.29
C ASN A 58 -11.55 -24.22 -0.21
N ARG A 59 -12.75 -24.70 -0.58
CA ARG A 59 -13.07 -26.13 -0.57
C ARG A 59 -12.24 -26.93 -1.58
N SER A 60 -11.96 -26.37 -2.76
CA SER A 60 -11.10 -27.06 -3.74
C SER A 60 -9.68 -27.20 -3.21
N LEU A 61 -9.13 -26.14 -2.60
CA LEU A 61 -7.84 -26.21 -1.93
C LEU A 61 -7.86 -27.30 -0.85
N GLU A 62 -8.84 -27.29 0.05
CA GLU A 62 -8.97 -28.29 1.12
C GLU A 62 -8.99 -29.73 0.58
N LEU A 63 -9.75 -29.99 -0.48
CA LEU A 63 -9.77 -31.30 -1.13
C LEU A 63 -8.41 -31.68 -1.73
N ASP A 64 -7.75 -30.76 -2.43
CA ASP A 64 -6.42 -31.00 -3.01
C ASP A 64 -5.36 -31.31 -1.94
N ALA A 65 -5.44 -30.65 -0.78
CA ALA A 65 -4.57 -30.91 0.35
C ALA A 65 -4.82 -32.27 1.00
N ILE A 66 -6.09 -32.66 1.16
CA ILE A 66 -6.46 -34.00 1.63
C ILE A 66 -5.92 -35.06 0.66
N HIS A 67 -6.07 -34.86 -0.65
CA HIS A 67 -5.58 -35.81 -1.67
C HIS A 67 -4.05 -35.89 -1.75
N SER A 68 -3.34 -34.80 -1.44
CA SER A 68 -1.88 -34.74 -1.47
C SER A 68 -1.21 -35.02 -0.12
N GLY A 69 -1.99 -35.22 0.96
CA GLY A 69 -1.50 -35.40 2.32
C GLY A 69 -0.83 -34.14 2.90
N LYS A 70 -1.07 -32.96 2.30
CA LYS A 70 -0.49 -31.69 2.72
C LYS A 70 -1.43 -30.97 3.68
N GLN A 71 -0.87 -30.07 4.50
CA GLN A 71 -1.66 -29.16 5.31
C GLN A 71 -1.83 -27.82 4.60
N ILE A 72 -3.00 -27.21 4.74
CA ILE A 72 -3.25 -25.85 4.26
C ILE A 72 -3.11 -24.88 5.42
N SER A 73 -2.42 -23.79 5.15
CA SER A 73 -2.35 -22.67 6.07
C SER A 73 -3.68 -21.92 6.09
N LEU A 74 -4.20 -21.59 7.28
CA LEU A 74 -5.40 -20.76 7.42
C LEU A 74 -5.28 -19.45 6.60
N TRP A 75 -4.07 -18.89 6.54
CA TRP A 75 -3.80 -17.61 5.90
C TRP A 75 -3.96 -17.64 4.37
N SER A 76 -3.88 -18.81 3.73
CA SER A 76 -4.11 -18.92 2.28
C SER A 76 -5.59 -18.92 1.90
N LEU A 77 -6.49 -19.12 2.88
CA LEU A 77 -7.93 -19.20 2.66
C LEU A 77 -8.58 -17.82 2.72
N TYR A 78 -9.61 -17.59 1.91
CA TYR A 78 -10.46 -16.41 2.06
C TYR A 78 -11.36 -16.53 3.29
N PRO A 79 -11.61 -15.45 4.05
CA PRO A 79 -11.11 -14.08 3.87
C PRO A 79 -9.79 -13.80 4.62
N PHE A 80 -9.11 -14.81 5.16
CA PHE A 80 -7.94 -14.64 6.05
C PHE A 80 -6.68 -14.12 5.37
N GLN A 81 -6.61 -14.11 4.03
CA GLN A 81 -5.49 -13.53 3.27
C GLN A 81 -5.19 -12.06 3.62
N ILE A 82 -6.17 -11.32 4.16
CA ILE A 82 -5.96 -9.96 4.67
C ILE A 82 -4.85 -9.90 5.71
N VAL A 83 -4.69 -10.95 6.52
CA VAL A 83 -3.67 -11.03 7.57
C VAL A 83 -2.27 -11.15 6.97
N ILE A 84 -2.13 -11.78 5.80
CA ILE A 84 -0.84 -11.84 5.09
C ILE A 84 -0.39 -10.43 4.72
N VAL A 85 -1.30 -9.60 4.20
CA VAL A 85 -0.95 -8.22 3.83
C VAL A 85 -0.56 -7.39 5.06
N LEU A 86 -1.24 -7.58 6.19
CA LEU A 86 -0.88 -6.95 7.45
C LEU A 86 0.48 -7.45 7.97
N LEU A 87 0.78 -8.74 7.84
CA LEU A 87 2.07 -9.32 8.22
C LEU A 87 3.21 -8.74 7.36
N VAL A 88 3.02 -8.67 6.04
CA VAL A 88 3.99 -8.05 5.12
C VAL A 88 4.20 -6.58 5.48
N PHE A 89 3.14 -5.85 5.85
CA PHE A 89 3.27 -4.48 6.35
C PHE A 89 4.12 -4.41 7.62
N VAL A 90 3.86 -5.28 8.60
CA VAL A 90 4.63 -5.32 9.85
C VAL A 90 6.10 -5.64 9.58
N LEU A 91 6.39 -6.59 8.70
CA LEU A 91 7.76 -6.90 8.27
C LEU A 91 8.42 -5.70 7.59
N TYR A 92 7.73 -5.05 6.65
CA TYR A 92 8.22 -3.86 5.98
C TYR A 92 8.52 -2.72 6.95
N TRP A 93 7.61 -2.50 7.89
CA TRP A 93 7.76 -1.52 8.96
C TRP A 93 8.96 -1.84 9.85
N PHE A 94 9.15 -3.10 10.22
CA PHE A 94 10.27 -3.57 11.05
C PHE A 94 11.62 -3.41 10.34
N ILE A 95 11.72 -3.76 9.05
CA ILE A 95 12.94 -3.54 8.25
C ILE A 95 13.24 -2.05 8.19
N SER A 96 12.23 -1.22 7.92
CA SER A 96 12.39 0.23 7.86
C SER A 96 12.83 0.82 9.19
N PHE A 97 12.22 0.37 10.30
CA PHE A 97 12.62 0.74 11.65
C PHE A 97 14.06 0.34 11.94
N SER A 98 14.46 -0.88 11.56
CA SER A 98 15.82 -1.38 11.76
C SER A 98 16.84 -0.53 11.02
N ILE A 99 16.58 -0.20 9.74
CA ILE A 99 17.44 0.69 8.96
C ILE A 99 17.62 2.02 9.68
N ILE A 100 16.52 2.68 10.07
CA ILE A 100 16.58 3.99 10.71
C ILE A 100 17.26 3.90 12.09
N PHE A 101 17.01 2.84 12.84
CA PHE A 101 17.66 2.58 14.13
C PHE A 101 19.18 2.50 13.97
N PHE A 102 19.70 1.72 13.02
CA PHE A 102 21.13 1.65 12.73
C PHE A 102 21.72 3.03 12.37
N PHE A 103 20.98 3.85 11.60
CA PHE A 103 21.39 5.21 11.28
C PHE A 103 21.44 6.15 12.49
N SER A 104 20.59 5.92 13.49
CA SER A 104 20.52 6.73 14.70
C SER A 104 21.64 6.44 15.71
N LEU A 105 22.37 5.33 15.56
CA LEU A 105 23.53 5.01 16.39
C LEU A 105 24.69 5.99 16.14
N GLY A 106 24.74 6.66 14.99
CA GLY A 106 25.70 7.73 14.71
C GLY A 106 25.42 9.00 15.51
N GLU A 107 26.42 9.56 16.18
CA GLU A 107 26.27 10.68 17.14
C GLU A 107 25.62 11.94 16.55
N THR A 108 25.91 12.28 15.28
CA THR A 108 25.38 13.45 14.58
C THR A 108 23.91 13.33 14.15
N ASN A 109 23.33 12.12 14.14
CA ASN A 109 21.99 11.86 13.58
C ASN A 109 20.90 11.64 14.64
N LYS A 110 21.25 11.64 15.93
CA LYS A 110 20.33 11.33 17.05
C LYS A 110 19.18 12.33 17.18
N GLU A 111 19.39 13.62 16.94
CA GLU A 111 18.33 14.64 17.03
C GLU A 111 17.35 14.58 15.85
N ILE A 112 17.84 14.30 14.65
CA ILE A 112 17.01 14.08 13.45
C ILE A 112 16.11 12.86 13.66
N PHE A 113 16.66 11.80 14.25
CA PHE A 113 15.90 10.60 14.63
C PHE A 113 14.77 10.93 15.62
N ARG A 114 15.06 11.65 16.71
CA ARG A 114 14.04 11.97 17.74
C ARG A 114 12.86 12.77 17.21
N THR A 115 13.08 13.66 16.27
CA THR A 115 12.05 14.62 15.81
C THR A 115 11.26 14.16 14.58
N LYS A 116 11.89 13.39 13.67
CA LYS A 116 11.28 13.03 12.38
C LYS A 116 10.74 11.60 12.27
N ASN A 117 10.96 10.75 13.28
CA ASN A 117 10.60 9.32 13.21
C ASN A 117 9.09 9.09 13.06
N LEU A 118 8.27 9.76 13.89
CA LEU A 118 6.83 9.59 13.87
C LEU A 118 6.21 10.06 12.53
N PRO A 119 6.49 11.28 12.01
CA PRO A 119 6.03 11.71 10.69
C PRO A 119 6.46 10.78 9.55
N PHE A 120 7.65 10.21 9.65
CA PHE A 120 8.15 9.24 8.68
C PHE A 120 7.31 7.96 8.70
N PHE A 121 7.11 7.34 9.86
CA PHE A 121 6.32 6.12 9.95
C PHE A 121 4.86 6.33 9.54
N MET A 122 4.28 7.47 9.88
CA MET A 122 2.94 7.85 9.43
C MET A 122 2.87 7.95 7.90
N SER A 123 3.90 8.51 7.28
CA SER A 123 4.00 8.57 5.81
C SER A 123 4.26 7.19 5.20
N LEU A 124 5.01 6.33 5.88
CA LEU A 124 5.32 4.97 5.46
C LEU A 124 4.06 4.09 5.46
N VAL A 125 3.25 4.14 6.53
CA VAL A 125 1.95 3.47 6.60
C VAL A 125 1.07 3.90 5.44
N ARG A 126 0.89 5.22 5.28
CA ARG A 126 0.07 5.79 4.21
C ARG A 126 0.53 5.33 2.83
N GLN A 127 1.83 5.41 2.57
CA GLN A 127 2.40 5.03 1.29
C GLN A 127 2.20 3.54 1.04
N PHE A 128 2.58 2.66 1.97
CA PHE A 128 2.43 1.21 1.82
C PHE A 128 0.99 0.84 1.46
N PHE A 129 0.00 1.30 2.23
CA PHE A 129 -1.40 0.95 1.97
C PHE A 129 -1.97 1.61 0.72
N LEU A 130 -1.48 2.79 0.31
CA LEU A 130 -1.83 3.36 -1.00
C LEU A 130 -1.41 2.39 -2.13
N PHE A 131 -0.20 1.85 -2.08
CA PHE A 131 0.27 0.89 -3.07
C PHE A 131 -0.50 -0.42 -3.03
N VAL A 132 -0.83 -0.92 -1.84
CA VAL A 132 -1.71 -2.09 -1.69
C VAL A 132 -3.09 -1.83 -2.31
N CYS A 133 -3.70 -0.67 -2.08
CA CYS A 133 -4.96 -0.31 -2.71
C CYS A 133 -4.87 -0.24 -4.23
N LEU A 134 -3.81 0.37 -4.77
CA LEU A 134 -3.58 0.44 -6.21
C LEU A 134 -3.38 -0.96 -6.81
N LEU A 135 -2.60 -1.82 -6.16
CA LEU A 135 -2.38 -3.20 -6.57
C LEU A 135 -3.70 -3.98 -6.54
N PHE A 136 -4.48 -3.84 -5.48
CA PHE A 136 -5.77 -4.51 -5.32
C PHE A 136 -6.74 -4.11 -6.43
N VAL A 137 -7.01 -2.81 -6.60
CA VAL A 137 -7.93 -2.30 -7.62
C VAL A 137 -7.42 -2.62 -9.02
N GLY A 138 -6.14 -2.42 -9.27
CA GLY A 138 -5.53 -2.71 -10.56
C GLY A 138 -5.62 -4.19 -10.93
N ASN A 139 -5.45 -5.11 -9.99
CA ASN A 139 -5.63 -6.55 -10.22
C ASN A 139 -7.10 -6.89 -10.53
N GLN A 140 -8.08 -6.24 -9.89
CA GLN A 140 -9.49 -6.43 -10.24
C GLN A 140 -9.78 -5.95 -11.67
N ILE A 141 -9.24 -4.78 -12.06
CA ILE A 141 -9.39 -4.25 -13.43
C ILE A 141 -8.71 -5.17 -14.44
N LEU A 142 -7.50 -5.65 -14.15
CA LEU A 142 -6.81 -6.61 -15.02
C LEU A 142 -7.57 -7.92 -15.14
N GLY A 143 -8.20 -8.40 -14.06
CA GLY A 143 -9.05 -9.59 -14.09
C GLY A 143 -10.20 -9.50 -15.11
N LEU A 144 -10.75 -8.30 -15.34
CA LEU A 144 -11.76 -8.07 -16.39
C LEU A 144 -11.19 -8.26 -17.82
N LEU A 145 -9.87 -8.19 -17.96
CA LEU A 145 -9.14 -8.32 -19.22
C LEU A 145 -8.48 -9.69 -19.40
N GLN A 146 -8.80 -10.68 -18.55
CA GLN A 146 -8.14 -11.99 -18.53
C GLN A 146 -8.21 -12.77 -19.86
N TYR A 147 -9.21 -12.47 -20.69
CA TYR A 147 -9.42 -13.14 -21.98
C TYR A 147 -8.62 -12.52 -23.14
N LEU A 148 -7.88 -11.43 -22.92
CA LEU A 148 -7.04 -10.82 -23.95
C LEU A 148 -5.76 -11.63 -24.15
N GLU A 149 -5.33 -11.78 -25.41
CA GLU A 149 -4.10 -12.51 -25.78
C GLU A 149 -2.84 -11.95 -25.10
N PHE A 150 -2.84 -10.64 -24.80
CA PHE A 150 -1.74 -9.93 -24.16
C PHE A 150 -1.94 -9.71 -22.65
N TYR A 151 -2.87 -10.43 -22.00
CA TYR A 151 -3.16 -10.31 -20.57
C TYR A 151 -1.91 -10.43 -19.70
N SER A 152 -1.09 -11.47 -19.92
CA SER A 152 0.14 -11.67 -19.15
C SER A 152 1.12 -10.51 -19.27
N VAL A 153 1.22 -9.89 -20.46
CA VAL A 153 2.05 -8.71 -20.69
C VAL A 153 1.52 -7.51 -19.90
N LEU A 154 0.20 -7.28 -19.90
CA LEU A 154 -0.42 -6.22 -19.11
C LEU A 154 -0.18 -6.38 -17.61
N VAL A 155 -0.32 -7.60 -17.10
CA VAL A 155 -0.06 -7.91 -15.69
C VAL A 155 1.38 -7.57 -15.33
N VAL A 156 2.35 -8.04 -16.11
CA VAL A 156 3.77 -7.76 -15.87
C VAL A 156 4.06 -6.25 -15.91
N LEU A 157 3.57 -5.55 -16.94
CA LEU A 157 3.77 -4.10 -17.07
C LEU A 157 3.16 -3.33 -15.90
N PHE A 158 1.95 -3.69 -15.47
CA PHE A 158 1.30 -3.07 -14.33
C PHE A 158 2.09 -3.29 -13.03
N TRP A 159 2.45 -4.54 -12.73
CA TRP A 159 3.15 -4.90 -11.50
C TRP A 159 4.53 -4.25 -11.44
N PHE A 160 5.27 -4.31 -12.55
CA PHE A 160 6.59 -3.70 -12.65
C PHE A 160 6.53 -2.17 -12.49
N SER A 161 5.60 -1.50 -13.18
CA SER A 161 5.44 -0.05 -13.08
C SER A 161 5.05 0.38 -11.67
N LEU A 162 4.12 -0.34 -11.04
CA LEU A 162 3.69 -0.06 -9.68
C LEU A 162 4.83 -0.27 -8.68
N PHE A 163 5.64 -1.32 -8.85
CA PHE A 163 6.80 -1.58 -8.00
C PHE A 163 7.88 -0.51 -8.15
N LEU A 164 8.20 -0.09 -9.38
CA LEU A 164 9.13 1.02 -9.62
C LEU A 164 8.63 2.32 -8.96
N LEU A 165 7.34 2.62 -9.08
CA LEU A 165 6.74 3.79 -8.45
C LEU A 165 6.86 3.69 -6.90
N PHE A 166 6.72 2.49 -6.33
CA PHE A 166 6.92 2.25 -4.90
C PHE A 166 8.36 2.49 -4.47
N ILE A 167 9.34 2.00 -5.23
CA ILE A 167 10.76 2.25 -5.00
C ILE A 167 11.03 3.76 -5.03
N ILE A 168 10.61 4.45 -6.08
CA ILE A 168 10.85 5.89 -6.26
C ILE A 168 10.32 6.68 -5.06
N LYS A 169 9.06 6.43 -4.68
CA LYS A 169 8.42 7.13 -3.56
C LYS A 169 9.07 6.83 -2.21
N ASN A 170 9.63 5.63 -2.01
CA ASN A 170 10.37 5.31 -0.80
C ASN A 170 11.72 6.04 -0.76
N GLY A 171 12.45 6.13 -1.88
CA GLY A 171 13.63 6.99 -1.97
C GLY A 171 13.34 8.42 -1.52
N ASP A 172 12.29 9.04 -2.09
CA ASP A 172 11.84 10.39 -1.73
C ASP A 172 11.46 10.52 -0.25
N LEU A 173 10.88 9.46 0.34
CA LEU A 173 10.51 9.44 1.75
C LEU A 173 11.74 9.43 2.66
N TYR A 174 12.71 8.55 2.39
CA TYR A 174 13.94 8.45 3.18
C TYR A 174 14.82 9.69 3.02
N ARG A 175 14.96 10.25 1.82
CA ARG A 175 15.72 11.49 1.59
C ARG A 175 15.20 12.63 2.46
N ARG A 176 13.87 12.73 2.66
CA ARG A 176 13.23 13.76 3.49
C ARG A 176 13.62 13.71 4.98
N LEU A 177 14.00 12.54 5.50
CA LEU A 177 14.50 12.41 6.87
C LEU A 177 15.81 13.21 7.06
N PHE A 178 16.73 13.12 6.10
CA PHE A 178 18.11 13.60 6.25
C PHE A 178 18.47 14.82 5.37
N VAL A 179 17.48 15.60 4.91
CA VAL A 179 17.70 16.80 4.06
C VAL A 179 18.62 17.84 4.70
N SER A 180 18.63 17.91 6.03
CA SER A 180 19.42 18.87 6.81
C SER A 180 20.80 18.34 7.23
N ALA A 181 21.17 17.12 6.83
CA ALA A 181 22.46 16.51 7.15
C ALA A 181 23.40 16.58 5.93
N ASP A 182 24.69 16.27 6.12
CA ASP A 182 25.71 16.34 5.07
C ASP A 182 25.27 15.63 3.78
N HIS A 183 25.71 16.13 2.62
CA HIS A 183 25.34 15.61 1.30
C HIS A 183 25.54 14.08 1.18
N SER A 184 26.59 13.54 1.83
CA SER A 184 26.85 12.10 1.89
C SER A 184 25.74 11.32 2.61
N THR A 185 25.26 11.82 3.75
CA THR A 185 24.17 11.20 4.52
C THR A 185 22.82 11.30 3.81
N SER A 186 22.57 12.41 3.11
CA SER A 186 21.38 12.59 2.28
C SER A 186 21.38 11.62 1.09
N PHE A 187 22.52 11.42 0.44
CA PHE A 187 22.67 10.44 -0.63
C PHE A 187 22.46 9.01 -0.12
N LEU A 188 23.14 8.65 0.97
CA LEU A 188 23.05 7.31 1.55
C LEU A 188 21.62 6.95 1.99
N SER A 189 20.92 7.88 2.64
CA SER A 189 19.52 7.67 3.03
C SER A 189 18.59 7.51 1.83
N HIS A 190 18.79 8.29 0.77
CA HIS A 190 18.03 8.16 -0.47
C HIS A 190 18.23 6.77 -1.11
N SER A 191 19.49 6.31 -1.20
CA SER A 191 19.81 4.97 -1.71
C SER A 191 19.17 3.86 -0.87
N LEU A 192 19.17 4.00 0.46
CA LEU A 192 18.49 3.03 1.34
C LEU A 192 16.98 3.01 1.14
N GLY A 193 16.37 4.16 0.88
CA GLY A 193 14.95 4.23 0.51
C GLY A 193 14.63 3.43 -0.74
N TYR A 194 15.54 3.36 -1.72
CA TYR A 194 15.36 2.52 -2.91
C TYR A 194 15.57 1.04 -2.63
N VAL A 195 16.57 0.70 -1.81
CA VAL A 195 16.91 -0.69 -1.49
C VAL A 195 15.88 -1.32 -0.55
N ASN A 196 15.25 -0.56 0.33
CA ASN A 196 14.33 -1.07 1.35
C ASN A 196 13.13 -1.87 0.77
N PRO A 197 12.36 -1.36 -0.22
CA PRO A 197 11.33 -2.16 -0.89
C PRO A 197 11.86 -3.43 -1.55
N ILE A 198 13.06 -3.38 -2.13
CA ILE A 198 13.69 -4.51 -2.81
C ILE A 198 14.01 -5.60 -1.79
N VAL A 199 14.68 -5.25 -0.69
CA VAL A 199 14.98 -6.17 0.42
C VAL A 199 13.70 -6.78 0.98
N CYS A 200 12.66 -5.96 1.19
CA CYS A 200 11.38 -6.46 1.67
C CYS A 200 10.78 -7.52 0.74
N VAL A 201 10.82 -7.31 -0.58
CA VAL A 201 10.33 -8.30 -1.55
C VAL A 201 11.14 -9.58 -1.47
N PHE A 202 12.47 -9.50 -1.39
CA PHE A 202 13.30 -10.70 -1.23
C PHE A 202 13.01 -11.46 0.06
N VAL A 203 12.79 -10.76 1.18
CA VAL A 203 12.40 -11.39 2.45
C VAL A 203 11.04 -12.08 2.32
N VAL A 204 10.05 -11.42 1.69
CA VAL A 204 8.73 -12.02 1.47
C VAL A 204 8.82 -13.24 0.55
N LEU A 205 9.61 -13.18 -0.53
CA LEU A 205 9.82 -14.32 -1.43
C LEU A 205 10.54 -15.47 -0.74
N ALA A 206 11.51 -15.18 0.14
CA ALA A 206 12.16 -16.20 0.94
C ALA A 206 11.16 -16.87 1.90
N LEU A 207 10.33 -16.08 2.60
CA LEU A 207 9.30 -16.59 3.50
C LEU A 207 8.19 -17.37 2.78
N ALA A 208 7.87 -17.01 1.53
CA ALA A 208 6.86 -17.70 0.73
C ALA A 208 7.36 -19.04 0.15
N ASN A 209 8.67 -19.25 0.07
CA ASN A 209 9.31 -20.46 -0.44
C ASN A 209 9.76 -21.43 0.68
N VAL A 210 9.47 -21.11 1.94
CA VAL A 210 9.70 -21.96 3.12
C VAL A 210 8.39 -22.59 3.55
#